data_AF-A0A0L7KNS0-F1
#
_entry.id   AF-A0A0L7KNS0-F1
#
_cell.length_a   1.000
_cell.length_b   1.000
_cell.length_c   1.000
_cell.angle_alpha   90.00
_cell.angle_beta   90.00
_cell.angle_gamma   90.00
#
_symmetry.space_group_name_H-M   'P 1'
#
loop_
_entity.id
_entity.type
_entity.pdbx_description
1 polymer ?
#
loop_
_entity_poly.entity_id
_entity_poly.type
_entity_poly.pdbx_seq_one_letter_code
_entity_poly.pdbx_strand_id
1 'polypeptide(L)' 'MVGEGRPVMPYEDEVIQAVELDPSTSVRGIEESIGVPKSTAHRIYKKNQLHPYHVQRVKSLLPRDYPERV' A
#
# COMPACT_ATOMS: atom_id res chain seq x y z
N MET A 1 -6.44 10.81 34.78
CA MET A 1 -5.16 10.64 34.05
C MET A 1 -5.52 10.37 32.60
N VAL A 2 -5.72 11.41 31.81
CA VAL A 2 -6.07 11.28 30.38
C VAL A 2 -4.74 11.20 29.65
N GLY A 3 -4.35 10.00 29.23
CA GLY A 3 -3.14 9.81 28.44
C GLY A 3 -3.22 10.68 27.21
N GLU A 4 -2.26 11.60 27.07
CA GLU A 4 -2.20 12.58 26.01
C GLU A 4 -2.29 11.87 24.66
N GLY A 5 -3.31 12.26 23.89
CA GLY A 5 -3.66 11.66 22.62
C GLY A 5 -2.43 11.59 21.71
N ARG A 6 -2.18 10.39 21.18
CA ARG A 6 -1.19 10.17 20.12
C ARG A 6 -1.48 11.20 19.01
N PRO A 7 -0.49 11.99 18.53
CA PRO A 7 -0.75 13.05 17.57
C PRO A 7 -1.51 12.48 16.37
N VAL A 8 -2.72 13.02 16.14
CA VAL A 8 -3.54 12.72 14.97
C VAL A 8 -2.79 13.31 13.79
N MET A 9 -2.30 12.45 12.90
CA MET A 9 -1.69 12.92 11.67
C MET A 9 -2.84 13.38 10.77
N PRO A 10 -2.86 14.61 10.26
CA PRO A 10 -4.00 15.14 9.50
C PRO A 10 -4.29 14.33 8.22
N TYR A 11 -3.30 13.58 7.73
CA TYR A 11 -3.39 12.72 6.55
C TYR A 11 -3.72 11.26 6.87
N GLU A 12 -3.89 10.89 8.14
CA GLU A 12 -4.10 9.49 8.54
C GLU A 12 -5.38 8.93 7.93
N ASP A 13 -6.49 9.65 8.05
CA ASP A 13 -7.79 9.20 7.56
C ASP A 13 -7.83 9.13 6.03
N GLU A 14 -7.22 10.09 5.33
CA GLU A 14 -7.09 10.09 3.87
C GLU A 14 -6.27 8.89 3.36
N VAL A 15 -5.14 8.59 4.01
CA VAL A 15 -4.30 7.44 3.65
C VAL A 15 -5.03 6.13 3.92
N ILE A 16 -5.74 6.01 5.04
CA ILE A 16 -6.53 4.82 5.37
C ILE A 16 -7.61 4.62 4.30
N GLN A 17 -8.39 5.66 3.98
CA GLN A 17 -9.47 5.58 3.00
C GLN A 17 -8.96 5.25 1.59
N ALA A 18 -7.83 5.80 1.18
CA ALA A 18 -7.21 5.48 -0.10
C ALA A 18 -6.76 4.01 -0.19
N VAL A 19 -6.23 3.46 0.90
CA VAL A 19 -5.82 2.05 0.96
C VAL A 19 -7.01 1.09 1.05
N GLU A 20 -8.09 1.48 1.72
CA GLU A 20 -9.34 0.72 1.74
C GLU A 20 -9.99 0.65 0.35
N LEU A 21 -9.96 1.76 -0.40
CA LEU A 21 -10.50 1.83 -1.75
C LEU A 21 -9.67 1.02 -2.76
N ASP A 22 -8.33 1.14 -2.69
CA ASP A 22 -7.41 0.37 -3.51
C ASP A 22 -6.23 -0.16 -2.68
N PRO A 23 -6.34 -1.39 -2.15
CA PRO A 23 -5.29 -2.05 -1.39
C PRO A 23 -4.02 -2.34 -2.19
N SER A 24 -4.06 -2.21 -3.53
CA SER A 24 -2.89 -2.40 -4.39
C SER A 24 -2.00 -1.16 -4.50
N THR A 25 -2.47 -0.04 -3.95
CA THR A 25 -1.75 1.22 -3.96
C THR A 25 -0.44 1.11 -3.17
N SER A 26 0.68 1.41 -3.83
CA SER A 26 1.99 1.44 -3.19
C SER A 26 2.16 2.66 -2.30
N VAL A 27 3.08 2.59 -1.33
CA VAL A 27 3.46 3.74 -0.48
C VAL A 27 3.85 4.96 -1.31
N ARG A 28 4.52 4.73 -2.46
CA ARG A 28 4.90 5.79 -3.39
C ARG A 28 3.70 6.37 -4.14
N GLY A 29 2.72 5.53 -4.49
CA GLY A 29 1.46 5.99 -5.08
C GLY A 29 0.69 6.89 -4.14
N ILE A 30 0.67 6.58 -2.84
CA ILE A 30 0.08 7.44 -1.80
C ILE A 30 0.85 8.76 -1.63
N GLU A 31 2.19 8.72 -1.70
CA GLU A 31 3.00 9.94 -1.67
C GLU A 31 2.69 10.85 -2.86
N GLU A 32 2.52 10.29 -4.06
CA GLU A 32 2.19 11.04 -5.27
C GLU A 32 0.72 11.52 -5.29
N SER A 33 -0.22 10.75 -4.76
CA SER A 33 -1.65 11.10 -4.78
C SER A 33 -2.07 12.06 -3.67
N ILE A 34 -1.54 11.90 -2.46
CA ILE A 34 -1.92 12.67 -1.27
C ILE A 34 -0.85 13.72 -0.91
N GLY A 35 0.37 13.60 -1.44
CA GLY A 35 1.48 14.52 -1.12
C GLY A 35 2.12 14.26 0.25
N VAL A 36 1.88 13.08 0.83
CA VAL A 36 2.40 12.70 2.15
C VAL A 36 3.81 12.14 2.02
N PRO A 37 4.78 12.60 2.83
CA PRO A 37 6.12 12.02 2.81
C PRO A 37 6.10 10.51 3.04
N LYS A 38 6.90 9.76 2.26
CA LYS A 38 7.02 8.30 2.38
C LYS A 38 7.16 7.77 3.81
N SER A 39 7.94 8.45 4.65
CA SER A 39 8.16 8.05 6.06
C SER A 39 6.89 8.15 6.90
N THR A 40 6.07 9.18 6.66
CA THR A 40 4.77 9.37 7.31
C THR A 40 3.77 8.32 6.84
N ALA A 41 3.69 8.07 5.53
CA ALA A 41 2.85 7.02 4.98
C ALA A 41 3.22 5.65 5.59
N HIS A 42 4.51 5.28 5.62
CA HIS A 42 4.98 4.06 6.27
C HIS A 42 4.57 3.94 7.74
N ARG A 43 4.61 5.05 8.50
CA ARG A 43 4.20 5.06 9.91
C ARG A 43 2.70 4.81 10.05
N ILE A 44 1.89 5.39 9.17
CA ILE A 44 0.43 5.17 9.11
C ILE A 44 0.12 3.72 8.78
N TYR A 45 0.78 3.14 7.77
CA TYR A 45 0.64 1.72 7.43
C TYR A 45 0.93 0.81 8.63
N LYS A 46 2.07 1.04 9.30
CA LYS A 46 2.48 0.22 10.46
C LYS A 46 1.56 0.38 11.67
N LYS A 47 1.08 1.61 11.93
CA LYS A 47 0.17 1.91 13.05
C LYS A 47 -1.19 1.22 12.87
N ASN A 48 -1.72 1.25 11.65
CA ASN A 48 -3.05 0.73 11.31
C ASN A 48 -3.02 -0.71 10.80
N GLN A 49 -1.86 -1.38 10.84
CA GLN A 49 -1.67 -2.76 10.35
C GLN A 49 -2.16 -2.95 8.91
N LEU A 50 -2.04 -1.90 8.11
CA LEU A 50 -2.39 -1.93 6.70
C LEU A 50 -1.29 -2.65 5.94
N HIS A 51 -1.66 -3.71 5.22
CA HIS A 51 -0.77 -4.54 4.42
C HIS A 51 -1.08 -4.34 2.93
N PRO A 52 -0.62 -3.23 2.31
CA PRO A 52 -0.78 -3.04 0.88
C PRO A 52 -0.11 -4.21 0.15
N TYR A 53 -0.85 -4.86 -0.75
CA TYR A 53 -0.34 -5.98 -1.53
C TYR A 53 -0.10 -5.53 -2.97
N HIS A 54 1.12 -5.68 -3.45
CA HIS A 54 1.42 -5.41 -4.84
C HIS A 54 1.01 -6.61 -5.69
N VAL A 55 -0.11 -6.48 -6.44
CA VAL A 55 -0.54 -7.53 -7.37
C VAL A 55 0.45 -7.62 -8.53
N GLN A 56 1.35 -8.60 -8.46
CA GLN A 56 2.24 -8.92 -9.57
C GLN A 56 1.51 -9.88 -10.51
N ARG A 57 1.14 -9.42 -11.71
CA ARG A 57 0.60 -10.31 -12.74
C ARG A 57 1.69 -11.28 -13.18
N VAL A 58 1.46 -12.58 -12.97
CA VAL A 58 2.35 -13.62 -13.51
C VAL A 58 2.22 -13.68 -15.04
N LYS A 59 3.30 -14.08 -15.72
CA LYS A 59 3.26 -14.32 -17.16
C LYS A 59 2.17 -15.35 -17.47
N SER A 60 1.27 -15.02 -18.39
CA SER A 60 0.36 -16.00 -18.99
C SER A 60 1.21 -16.96 -19.83
N LEU A 61 1.49 -18.15 -19.29
CA LEU A 61 2.15 -19.22 -20.03
C LEU A 61 1.23 -19.60 -21.20
N LEU A 62 1.65 -19.27 -22.40
CA LEU A 62 0.97 -19.69 -23.61
C LEU A 62 1.39 -21.13 -23.92
N PRO A 63 0.56 -21.91 -24.63
CA PRO A 63 0.93 -23.27 -25.05
C PRO A 63 2.28 -23.35 -25.79
N ARG A 64 2.69 -22.25 -26.46
CA ARG A 64 3.98 -22.11 -27.15
C ARG A 64 5.19 -21.89 -26.23
N ASP A 65 4.97 -21.53 -24.97
CA ASP A 65 6.03 -21.31 -23.98
C ASP A 65 6.45 -22.62 -23.28
N TYR A 66 5.79 -23.74 -23.63
CA TYR A 66 6.17 -25.06 -23.15
C TYR A 66 7.42 -25.52 -23.92
N PRO A 67 8.57 -25.71 -23.25
CA PRO A 67 9.75 -26.24 -23.93
C PRO A 67 9.48 -27.66 -24.41
N GLU A 68 9.90 -27.97 -25.62
CA GLU A 68 9.86 -29.32 -26.17
C GLU A 68 10.71 -30.23 -25.27
N ARG A 69 10.10 -31.30 -24.76
CA ARG A 69 10.83 -32.32 -24.01
C ARG A 69 11.54 -33.20 -25.02
N VAL A 70 12.77 -32.82 -25.37
CA VAL A 70 13.70 -33.61 -26.19
C VAL A 70 14.16 -34.86 -25.45
#